data_AF-A0A0K8RRR9-F1
#
_entry.id   AF-A0A0K8RRR9-F1
#
_cell.length_a   1.000
_cell.length_b   1.000
_cell.length_c   1.000
_cell.angle_alpha   90.00
_cell.angle_beta   90.00
_cell.angle_gamma   90.00
#
_symmetry.space_group_name_H-M   'P 1'
#
loop_
_entity.id
_entity.type
_entity.pdbx_description
1 polymer ?
#
loop_
_entity_poly.entity_id
_entity_poly.type
_entity_poly.pdbx_seq_one_letter_code
_entity_poly.pdbx_strand_id
1 'polypeptide(L)'
;MAEQNERAFQKQPTVFLNRKPTLPKGNPKRVLRYHKNVGLGFKTPRDASHGTYIDKKCPFTGNVSIRGRILRGVVIKMKMQRTIVIRRDYLHYVRKYNRFEKRHRNMSVHLSPAFRDVAIGDVVTVGECRPLSKTVRFNVLKVTKAAGSKKQFLERCRLKVKRGLTFAALEKKKKKQKKNRIV
;
A
#
# COMPACT_ATOMS: atom_id res chain seq x y z
N MET A 1 3.76 6.58 17.77
CA MET A 1 4.28 5.71 18.83
C MET A 1 4.16 4.26 18.38
N ALA A 2 5.16 3.41 18.59
CA ALA A 2 4.97 1.96 18.44
C ALA A 2 4.06 1.54 19.60
N GLU A 3 2.78 1.37 19.31
CA GLU A 3 1.78 1.02 20.30
C GLU A 3 2.04 -0.41 20.80
N GLN A 4 2.58 -0.52 22.02
CA GLN A 4 2.71 -1.78 22.74
C GLN A 4 1.34 -2.20 23.27
N ASN A 5 0.47 -2.63 22.35
CA ASN A 5 -0.91 -3.03 22.67
C ASN A 5 -1.00 -4.48 23.15
N GLU A 6 0.06 -5.25 22.93
CA GLU A 6 0.14 -6.66 23.31
C GLU A 6 0.83 -6.81 24.67
N ARG A 7 0.47 -7.85 25.42
CA ARG A 7 1.05 -8.16 26.74
C ARG A 7 2.58 -8.37 26.67
N ALA A 8 3.06 -8.99 25.59
CA ALA A 8 4.48 -9.23 25.38
C ALA A 8 5.13 -8.07 24.62
N PHE A 9 6.35 -7.69 25.03
CA PHE A 9 7.14 -6.69 24.35
C PHE A 9 7.41 -7.09 22.89
N GLN A 10 7.02 -6.22 21.96
CA GLN A 10 7.19 -6.46 20.53
C GLN A 10 8.49 -5.82 20.06
N LYS A 11 9.35 -6.60 19.39
CA LYS A 11 10.56 -6.13 18.69
C LYS A 11 10.77 -6.87 17.38
N GLN A 12 11.52 -6.27 16.46
CA GLN A 12 12.01 -7.01 15.30
C GLN A 12 13.15 -7.94 15.76
N PRO A 13 13.13 -9.24 15.40
CA PRO A 13 14.15 -10.18 15.85
C PRO A 13 15.54 -9.88 15.26
N THR A 14 15.57 -9.26 14.07
CA THR A 14 16.80 -8.89 13.38
C THR A 14 17.40 -7.56 13.86
N VAL A 15 16.69 -6.79 14.69
CA VAL A 15 17.15 -5.49 15.16
C VAL A 15 17.48 -5.55 16.64
N PHE A 16 18.74 -5.32 16.96
CA PHE A 16 19.21 -5.18 18.33
C PHE A 16 18.98 -3.75 18.84
N LEU A 17 18.12 -3.61 19.87
CA LEU A 17 17.71 -2.33 20.44
C LEU A 17 18.68 -1.82 21.52
N ASN A 18 19.30 -2.72 22.28
CA ASN A 18 20.09 -2.38 23.47
C ASN A 18 21.53 -1.99 23.09
N ARG A 19 21.70 -1.01 22.19
CA ARG A 19 23.02 -0.53 21.78
C ARG A 19 23.65 0.26 22.93
N LYS A 20 24.87 -0.13 23.33
CA LYS A 20 25.62 0.58 24.38
C LYS A 20 25.94 2.01 23.91
N PRO A 21 25.73 3.04 24.74
CA PRO A 21 25.98 4.44 24.36
C PRO A 21 27.46 4.75 24.10
N THR A 22 28.36 3.93 24.65
CA THR A 22 29.82 4.04 24.52
C THR A 22 30.36 3.53 23.18
N LEU A 23 29.58 2.76 22.43
CA LEU A 23 29.98 2.28 21.10
C LEU A 23 29.80 3.41 20.07
N PRO A 24 30.68 3.51 19.06
CA PRO A 24 30.55 4.53 18.02
C PRO A 24 29.17 4.41 17.37
N LYS A 25 28.37 5.47 17.49
CA LYS A 25 27.08 5.59 16.81
C LYS A 25 27.37 5.58 15.32
N GLY A 26 27.10 4.47 14.64
CA GLY A 26 27.09 4.44 13.18
C GLY A 26 26.13 5.50 12.61
N ASN A 27 26.16 5.74 11.30
CA ASN A 27 25.44 6.85 10.63
C ASN A 27 24.05 7.16 11.25
N PRO A 28 23.86 8.33 11.89
CA PRO A 28 22.63 8.68 12.63
C PRO A 28 21.40 8.80 11.72
N LYS A 29 21.62 8.86 10.40
CA LYS A 29 20.57 8.90 9.37
C LYS A 29 19.92 7.55 9.09
N ARG A 30 20.51 6.42 9.52
CA ARG A 30 19.92 5.09 9.29
C ARG A 30 18.90 4.79 10.38
N VAL A 31 17.62 4.85 10.02
CA VAL A 31 16.52 4.35 10.87
C VAL A 31 16.82 2.91 11.25
N LEU A 32 16.76 2.58 12.54
CA LEU A 32 17.04 1.26 13.10
C LEU A 32 15.89 0.27 12.80
N ARG A 33 15.52 0.11 11.53
CA ARG A 33 14.39 -0.73 11.10
C ARG A 33 14.78 -1.68 9.99
N TYR A 34 14.51 -2.96 10.22
CA TYR A 34 14.68 -3.98 9.21
C TYR A 34 13.51 -3.94 8.21
N HIS A 35 13.85 -3.81 6.94
CA HIS A 35 12.94 -3.99 5.82
C HIS A 35 13.70 -4.72 4.70
N LYS A 36 12.98 -5.46 3.87
CA LYS A 36 13.50 -6.18 2.73
C LYS A 36 12.65 -5.93 1.50
N ASN A 37 13.29 -6.10 0.34
CA ASN A 37 12.60 -6.16 -0.93
C ASN A 37 11.99 -7.55 -1.10
N VAL A 38 10.74 -7.61 -1.59
CA VAL A 38 10.00 -8.87 -1.76
C VAL A 38 10.36 -9.57 -3.08
N GLY A 39 10.96 -8.84 -4.02
CA GLY A 39 11.21 -9.30 -5.39
C GLY A 39 10.01 -9.06 -6.31
N LEU A 40 10.03 -9.70 -7.50
CA LEU A 40 8.92 -9.70 -8.48
C LEU A 40 8.49 -8.28 -8.94
N GLY A 41 9.40 -7.30 -8.90
CA GLY A 41 9.14 -5.92 -9.32
C GLY A 41 8.28 -5.09 -8.35
N PHE A 42 7.94 -5.60 -7.16
CA PHE A 42 7.21 -4.84 -6.16
C PHE A 42 8.12 -3.88 -5.39
N LYS A 43 7.69 -2.61 -5.29
CA LYS A 43 8.37 -1.59 -4.50
C LYS A 43 7.99 -1.70 -3.02
N THR A 44 8.96 -1.50 -2.14
CA THR A 44 8.73 -1.37 -0.70
C THR A 44 7.97 -0.06 -0.41
N PRO A 45 6.84 -0.11 0.33
CA PRO A 45 6.12 1.10 0.68
C PRO A 45 6.92 1.93 1.70
N ARG A 46 6.78 3.26 1.64
CA ARG A 46 7.47 4.19 2.57
C ARG A 46 7.14 3.89 4.03
N ASP A 47 5.89 3.51 4.29
CA ASP A 47 5.40 3.11 5.62
C ASP A 47 6.09 1.85 6.15
N ALA A 48 6.56 0.94 5.29
CA ALA A 48 7.35 -0.20 5.75
C ALA A 48 8.77 0.21 6.17
N SER A 49 9.38 1.17 5.47
CA SER A 49 10.74 1.65 5.76
C SER A 49 10.80 2.59 6.96
N HIS A 50 9.82 3.48 7.13
CA HIS A 50 9.81 4.51 8.19
C HIS A 50 8.79 4.25 9.30
N GLY A 51 7.84 3.33 9.11
CA GLY A 51 6.82 3.04 10.10
C GLY A 51 7.39 2.40 11.36
N THR A 52 6.60 2.40 12.44
CA THR A 52 7.02 1.87 13.75
C THR A 52 6.28 0.60 14.16
N TYR A 53 5.40 0.07 13.30
CA TYR A 53 4.62 -1.13 13.59
C TYR A 53 5.50 -2.38 13.59
N ILE A 54 5.09 -3.41 14.34
CA ILE A 54 5.79 -4.70 14.41
C ILE A 54 4.81 -5.79 14.00
N ASP A 55 5.12 -6.43 12.87
CA ASP A 55 4.30 -7.50 12.30
C ASP A 55 5.20 -8.58 11.70
N LYS A 56 5.12 -9.80 12.26
CA LYS A 56 5.87 -10.97 11.80
C LYS A 56 5.37 -11.48 10.45
N LYS A 57 4.10 -11.21 10.11
CA LYS A 57 3.41 -11.66 8.89
C LYS A 57 3.58 -10.69 7.71
N CYS A 58 4.18 -9.52 7.92
CA CYS A 58 4.44 -8.55 6.86
C CYS A 58 5.43 -9.11 5.81
N PRO A 59 5.17 -8.91 4.50
CA PRO A 59 6.09 -9.38 3.47
C PRO A 59 7.38 -8.53 3.42
N PHE A 60 7.32 -7.26 3.82
CA PHE A 60 8.46 -6.31 3.75
C PHE A 60 9.31 -6.28 5.01
N THR A 61 8.72 -6.36 6.21
CA THR A 61 9.45 -6.20 7.49
C THR A 61 9.55 -7.50 8.28
N GLY A 62 8.90 -8.58 7.81
CA GLY A 62 8.83 -9.87 8.47
C GLY A 62 9.51 -11.00 7.68
N ASN A 63 9.40 -12.22 8.23
CA ASN A 63 9.94 -13.43 7.61
C ASN A 63 8.85 -14.20 6.85
N VAL A 64 8.24 -13.53 5.87
CA VAL A 64 7.34 -14.14 4.90
C VAL A 64 7.96 -14.00 3.51
N SER A 65 8.07 -15.11 2.79
CA SER A 65 8.42 -15.14 1.37
C SER A 65 7.16 -15.28 0.54
N ILE A 66 7.11 -14.54 -0.56
CA ILE A 66 6.06 -14.66 -1.56
C ILE A 66 6.55 -15.64 -2.62
N ARG A 67 5.70 -16.60 -2.97
CA ARG A 67 6.01 -17.63 -3.97
C ARG A 67 4.74 -18.07 -4.68
N GLY A 68 4.86 -18.54 -5.91
CA GLY A 68 3.72 -19.05 -6.66
C GLY A 68 2.86 -17.93 -7.23
N ARG A 69 1.56 -17.96 -6.94
CA ARG A 69 0.56 -17.16 -7.67
C ARG A 69 0.45 -15.73 -7.16
N ILE A 70 0.39 -14.77 -8.09
CA ILE A 70 0.00 -13.38 -7.82
C ILE A 70 -1.43 -13.19 -8.33
N LEU A 71 -2.33 -12.81 -7.44
CA LEU A 71 -3.75 -12.66 -7.73
C LEU A 71 -4.17 -11.20 -7.53
N ARG A 72 -5.23 -10.79 -8.21
CA ARG A 72 -5.89 -9.49 -8.01
C ARG A 72 -7.33 -9.71 -7.58
N GLY A 73 -7.83 -8.83 -6.73
CA GLY A 73 -9.21 -8.85 -6.25
C GLY A 73 -9.62 -7.52 -5.63
N VAL A 74 -10.92 -7.36 -5.41
CA VAL A 74 -11.51 -6.14 -4.82
C VAL A 74 -11.74 -6.35 -3.34
N VAL A 75 -11.44 -5.35 -2.50
CA VAL A 75 -11.69 -5.43 -1.05
C VAL A 75 -13.19 -5.34 -0.76
N ILE A 76 -13.76 -6.34 -0.08
CA ILE A 76 -15.16 -6.30 0.40
C ILE A 76 -15.23 -5.89 1.86
N LYS A 77 -14.45 -6.55 2.72
CA LYS A 77 -14.56 -6.40 4.18
C LYS A 77 -13.20 -6.09 4.81
N MET A 78 -13.21 -5.15 5.75
CA MET A 78 -12.05 -4.72 6.54
C MET A 78 -12.34 -4.70 8.04
N LYS A 79 -13.10 -5.69 8.54
CA LYS A 79 -13.58 -5.69 9.93
C LYS A 79 -12.60 -6.36 10.91
N MET A 80 -11.76 -7.26 10.44
CA MET A 80 -10.81 -8.00 11.28
C MET A 80 -9.49 -7.24 11.41
N GLN A 81 -8.79 -7.46 12.53
CA GLN A 81 -7.45 -6.92 12.70
C GLN A 81 -6.47 -7.53 11.68
N ARG A 82 -5.78 -6.66 10.93
CA ARG A 82 -4.71 -7.01 9.99
C ARG A 82 -5.08 -8.05 8.92
N THR A 83 -6.38 -8.29 8.68
CA THR A 83 -6.87 -9.23 7.66
C THR A 83 -8.04 -8.61 6.93
N ILE A 84 -8.01 -8.67 5.60
CA ILE A 84 -9.09 -8.22 4.73
C ILE A 84 -9.68 -9.39 3.97
N VAL A 85 -10.95 -9.28 3.59
CA VAL A 85 -11.58 -10.24 2.69
C VAL A 85 -11.69 -9.61 1.31
N ILE A 86 -11.06 -10.25 0.33
CA ILE A 86 -11.14 -9.84 -1.07
C ILE A 86 -12.14 -10.72 -1.83
N ARG A 87 -12.85 -10.09 -2.77
CA ARG A 87 -13.64 -10.77 -3.79
C ARG A 87 -12.79 -10.99 -5.02
N ARG A 88 -12.92 -12.17 -5.61
CA ARG A 88 -12.48 -12.44 -6.97
C ARG A 88 -13.66 -12.95 -7.77
N ASP A 89 -14.12 -12.12 -8.69
CA ASP A 89 -15.10 -12.51 -9.69
C ASP A 89 -14.35 -13.13 -10.88
N TYR A 90 -14.87 -14.26 -11.39
CA TYR A 90 -14.36 -14.95 -12.58
C TYR A 90 -15.52 -15.53 -13.36
N LEU A 91 -15.32 -15.67 -14.66
CA LEU A 91 -16.28 -16.27 -15.56
C LEU A 91 -15.96 -17.76 -15.70
N HIS A 92 -16.95 -18.61 -15.48
CA HIS A 92 -16.85 -20.04 -15.74
C HIS A 92 -17.58 -20.37 -17.03
N TYR A 93 -16.96 -21.12 -17.94
CA TYR A 93 -17.53 -21.46 -19.23
C TYR A 93 -18.34 -22.77 -19.13
N VAL A 94 -19.59 -22.75 -19.56
CA VAL A 94 -20.48 -23.93 -19.58
C VAL A 94 -20.55 -24.47 -21.01
N ARG A 95 -19.79 -25.54 -21.27
CA ARG A 95 -19.63 -26.14 -22.61
C ARG A 95 -20.95 -26.60 -23.24
N LYS A 96 -21.94 -27.04 -22.44
CA LYS A 96 -23.24 -27.49 -22.98
C LYS A 96 -24.04 -26.35 -23.64
N TYR A 97 -23.94 -25.13 -23.12
CA TYR A 97 -24.74 -23.99 -23.57
C TYR A 97 -23.92 -22.92 -24.30
N ASN A 98 -22.61 -23.13 -24.48
CA ASN A 98 -21.67 -22.17 -25.07
C ASN A 98 -21.75 -20.76 -24.44
N ARG A 99 -22.05 -20.68 -23.14
CA ARG A 99 -22.24 -19.43 -22.38
C ARG A 99 -21.34 -19.37 -21.15
N PHE A 100 -21.05 -18.17 -20.67
CA PHE A 100 -20.31 -17.94 -19.43
C PHE A 100 -21.24 -17.61 -18.26
N GLU A 101 -21.01 -18.24 -17.11
CA GLU A 101 -21.65 -17.89 -15.83
C GLU A 101 -20.68 -17.06 -14.97
N LYS A 102 -21.22 -16.09 -14.23
CA LYS A 102 -20.43 -15.28 -13.29
C LYS A 102 -20.36 -16.01 -11.95
N ARG A 103 -19.14 -16.34 -11.51
CA ARG A 103 -18.88 -16.89 -10.17
C ARG A 103 -17.98 -15.96 -9.39
N HIS A 104 -18.04 -16.08 -8.07
CA HIS A 104 -17.14 -15.34 -7.19
C HIS A 104 -16.57 -16.25 -6.10
N ARG A 105 -15.36 -15.93 -5.65
CA ARG A 105 -14.75 -16.53 -4.47
C ARG A 105 -14.27 -15.44 -3.53
N ASN A 106 -14.59 -15.59 -2.26
CA ASN A 106 -14.10 -14.73 -1.20
C ASN A 106 -12.85 -15.35 -0.60
N MET A 107 -11.80 -14.55 -0.42
CA MET A 107 -10.53 -15.00 0.13
C MET A 107 -10.09 -14.06 1.25
N SER A 108 -9.67 -14.65 2.37
CA SER A 108 -9.07 -13.92 3.48
C SER A 108 -7.58 -13.72 3.24
N VAL A 109 -7.12 -12.47 3.34
CA VAL A 109 -5.77 -12.05 3.00
C VAL A 109 -5.20 -11.22 4.14
N HIS A 110 -3.94 -11.46 4.50
CA HIS A 110 -3.23 -10.65 5.48
C HIS A 110 -3.01 -9.24 4.92
N LEU A 111 -3.46 -8.24 5.66
CA LEU A 111 -3.18 -6.83 5.41
C LEU A 111 -2.08 -6.38 6.35
N SER A 112 -0.89 -6.17 5.80
CA SER A 112 0.19 -5.59 6.59
C SER A 112 -0.14 -4.14 6.99
N PRO A 113 0.22 -3.70 8.22
CA PRO A 113 0.05 -2.30 8.64
C PRO A 113 0.86 -1.28 7.81
N ALA A 114 1.72 -1.76 6.90
CA ALA A 114 2.38 -0.96 5.87
C ALA A 114 1.39 -0.25 4.92
N PHE A 115 0.16 -0.73 4.84
CA PHE A 115 -0.88 -0.17 3.98
C PHE A 115 -2.02 0.34 4.85
N ARG A 116 -1.98 1.63 5.20
CA ARG A 116 -3.03 2.28 6.01
C ARG A 116 -4.18 2.80 5.16
N ASP A 117 -3.86 3.27 3.96
CA ASP A 117 -4.82 3.86 3.05
C ASP A 117 -5.56 2.78 2.26
N VAL A 118 -6.21 1.81 2.91
CA VAL A 118 -7.04 0.82 2.20
C VAL A 118 -8.50 1.08 2.52
N ALA A 119 -9.33 1.13 1.47
CA ALA A 119 -10.77 1.27 1.59
C ALA A 119 -11.49 0.09 0.92
N ILE A 120 -12.75 -0.09 1.29
CA ILE A 120 -13.64 -1.04 0.61
C ILE A 120 -13.80 -0.60 -0.85
N GLY A 121 -13.70 -1.54 -1.78
CA GLY A 121 -13.75 -1.27 -3.22
C GLY A 121 -12.39 -1.01 -3.88
N ASP A 122 -11.29 -0.89 -3.12
CA ASP A 122 -9.95 -0.81 -3.71
C ASP A 122 -9.54 -2.13 -4.37
N VAL A 123 -8.74 -2.04 -5.45
CA VAL A 123 -8.20 -3.22 -6.13
C VAL A 123 -6.84 -3.56 -5.53
N VAL A 124 -6.72 -4.76 -4.99
CA VAL A 124 -5.51 -5.20 -4.29
C VAL A 124 -4.83 -6.32 -5.07
N THR A 125 -3.50 -6.24 -5.15
CA THR A 125 -2.64 -7.31 -5.66
C THR A 125 -2.09 -8.07 -4.48
N VAL A 126 -2.36 -9.38 -4.47
CA VAL A 126 -2.00 -10.30 -3.39
C VAL A 126 -1.05 -11.36 -3.91
N GLY A 127 -0.09 -11.76 -3.08
CA GLY A 127 0.84 -12.84 -3.36
C GLY A 127 0.56 -14.05 -2.49
N GLU A 128 0.70 -15.24 -3.06
CA GLU A 128 0.69 -16.49 -2.33
C GLU A 128 1.91 -16.60 -1.40
N CYS A 129 1.70 -17.17 -0.22
CA CYS A 129 2.73 -17.36 0.78
C CYS A 129 2.51 -18.68 1.53
N ARG A 130 3.40 -19.01 2.47
CA ARG A 130 3.13 -20.10 3.41
C ARG A 130 1.84 -19.83 4.20
N PRO A 131 1.12 -20.85 4.67
CA PRO A 131 -0.04 -20.64 5.53
C PRO A 131 0.31 -19.79 6.76
N LEU A 132 -0.40 -18.68 6.95
CA LEU A 132 -0.22 -17.75 8.08
C LEU A 132 -1.27 -17.97 9.18
N SER A 133 -2.40 -18.58 8.81
CA SER A 133 -3.48 -19.02 9.69
C SER A 133 -4.30 -20.11 8.99
N LYS A 134 -5.38 -20.58 9.62
CA LYS A 134 -6.31 -21.57 9.03
C LYS A 134 -6.82 -21.15 7.65
N THR A 135 -7.14 -19.87 7.48
CA THR A 135 -7.73 -19.32 6.25
C THR A 135 -6.75 -18.49 5.43
N VAL A 136 -5.83 -17.77 6.07
CA VAL A 136 -4.96 -16.79 5.41
C VAL A 136 -3.73 -17.48 4.82
N ARG A 137 -3.70 -17.56 3.48
CA ARG A 137 -2.58 -18.08 2.67
C ARG A 137 -2.01 -17.05 1.70
N PHE A 138 -2.62 -15.87 1.64
CA PHE A 138 -2.22 -14.78 0.76
C PHE A 138 -1.91 -13.52 1.57
N ASN A 139 -1.01 -12.70 1.03
CA ASN A 139 -0.60 -11.43 1.63
C ASN A 139 -0.74 -10.28 0.64
N VAL A 140 -1.09 -9.10 1.13
CA VAL A 140 -1.21 -7.89 0.29
C VAL A 140 0.18 -7.37 -0.08
N LEU A 141 0.41 -7.12 -1.37
CA LEU A 141 1.67 -6.58 -1.90
C LEU A 141 1.54 -5.17 -2.44
N LYS A 142 0.42 -4.86 -3.09
CA LYS A 142 0.17 -3.55 -3.67
C LYS A 142 -1.31 -3.24 -3.63
N VAL A 143 -1.64 -2.02 -3.20
CA VAL A 143 -2.99 -1.48 -3.26
C VAL A 143 -3.07 -0.54 -4.45
N THR A 144 -4.06 -0.75 -5.31
CA THR A 144 -4.38 0.13 -6.44
C THR A 144 -5.70 0.81 -6.12
N LYS A 145 -5.66 2.12 -5.92
CA LYS A 145 -6.85 2.91 -5.62
C LYS A 145 -7.84 2.85 -6.77
N ALA A 146 -9.11 2.61 -6.46
CA ALA A 146 -10.15 2.61 -7.47
C ALA A 146 -10.36 4.03 -8.02
N ALA A 147 -10.28 4.18 -9.35
CA ALA A 147 -10.38 5.46 -10.05
C ALA A 147 -11.74 6.17 -9.86
N GLY A 148 -12.80 5.42 -9.48
CA GLY A 148 -14.15 5.95 -9.33
C GLY A 148 -14.43 6.74 -8.05
N SER A 149 -13.46 6.87 -7.14
CA SER A 149 -13.63 7.73 -5.97
C SER A 149 -13.42 9.19 -6.37
N LYS A 150 -14.54 9.91 -6.56
CA LYS A 150 -14.69 11.31 -7.03
C LYS A 150 -13.98 12.38 -6.17
N LYS A 151 -12.85 12.08 -5.51
CA LYS A 151 -12.05 13.05 -4.74
C LYS A 151 -11.05 13.83 -5.60
N GLN A 152 -10.88 13.49 -6.88
CA GLN A 152 -9.95 14.18 -7.78
C GLN A 152 -10.32 15.64 -8.07
N PHE A 153 -11.59 16.05 -7.88
CA PHE A 153 -12.01 17.43 -8.15
C PHE A 153 -11.60 18.42 -7.04
N LEU A 154 -11.41 17.97 -5.79
CA LEU A 154 -11.17 18.86 -4.64
C LEU A 154 -9.70 19.31 -4.49
N GLU A 155 -8.72 18.47 -4.85
CA GLU A 155 -7.30 18.85 -4.73
C GLU A 155 -6.85 19.85 -5.81
N ARG A 156 -7.48 19.81 -6.99
CA ARG A 156 -7.17 20.75 -8.08
C ARG A 156 -7.69 22.18 -7.77
N CYS A 157 -8.70 22.31 -6.90
CA CYS A 157 -9.18 23.61 -6.41
C CYS A 157 -8.30 24.18 -5.27
N ARG A 158 -7.78 23.32 -4.36
CA ARG A 158 -7.00 23.77 -3.19
C ARG A 158 -5.59 24.29 -3.54
N LEU A 159 -4.98 23.75 -4.59
CA LEU A 159 -3.66 24.21 -5.10
C LEU A 159 -3.74 25.57 -5.82
N LYS A 160 -4.93 25.96 -6.32
CA LYS A 160 -5.18 27.31 -6.87
C LYS A 160 -5.38 28.38 -5.80
N VAL A 161 -5.86 28.01 -4.60
CA VAL A 161 -6.08 28.97 -3.51
C VAL A 161 -4.81 29.22 -2.69
N LYS A 162 -3.92 28.23 -2.52
CA LYS A 162 -2.68 28.37 -1.71
C LYS A 162 -1.48 28.97 -2.45
N ARG A 163 -1.52 29.08 -3.77
CA ARG A 163 -0.57 29.90 -4.53
C ARG A 163 -1.31 31.18 -4.87
N GLY A 164 -1.07 32.24 -4.10
CA GLY A 164 -1.53 33.61 -4.39
C GLY A 164 -0.96 34.14 -5.71
N LEU A 165 -1.33 33.50 -6.81
CA LEU A 165 -1.15 33.95 -8.17
C LEU A 165 -2.53 34.36 -8.62
N THR A 166 -2.87 35.62 -8.35
CA THR A 166 -4.03 36.26 -8.96
C THR A 166 -3.98 36.01 -10.48
N PHE A 167 -5.12 35.68 -11.07
CA PHE A 167 -5.28 35.46 -12.52
C PHE A 167 -4.65 36.59 -13.37
N ALA A 168 -4.52 37.79 -12.80
CA ALA A 168 -3.88 38.97 -13.39
C ALA A 168 -2.39 38.80 -13.75
N ALA A 169 -1.63 37.92 -13.09
CA ALA A 169 -0.20 37.74 -13.38
C ALA A 169 0.06 36.89 -14.64
N LEU A 170 -0.87 36.00 -14.99
CA LEU A 170 -0.74 35.11 -16.15
C LEU A 170 -1.12 35.80 -17.47
N GLU A 171 -2.07 36.74 -17.44
CA GLU A 171 -2.44 37.55 -18.61
C GLU A 171 -1.35 38.57 -19.00
N LYS A 172 -0.67 39.18 -18.03
CA LYS A 172 0.42 40.13 -18.32
C LYS A 172 1.62 39.44 -18.99
N LYS A 173 1.94 38.19 -18.63
CA LYS A 173 2.99 37.40 -19.32
C LYS A 173 2.61 37.01 -20.76
N LYS A 174 1.33 36.66 -21.01
CA LYS A 174 0.85 36.36 -22.38
C LYS A 174 0.80 37.61 -23.27
N LYS A 175 0.42 38.78 -22.75
CA LYS A 175 0.48 40.06 -23.50
C LYS A 175 1.92 40.51 -23.79
N LYS A 176 2.86 40.29 -22.87
CA LYS A 176 4.29 40.62 -23.07
C LYS A 176 4.97 39.70 -24.10
N GLN A 177 4.62 38.41 -24.15
CA GLN A 177 5.11 37.50 -25.19
C GLN A 177 4.46 37.71 -26.57
N LYS A 178 3.20 38.17 -26.65
CA LYS A 178 2.56 38.52 -27.94
C LYS A 178 3.07 39.84 -28.53
N LYS A 179 3.48 40.82 -27.70
CA LYS A 179 4.10 42.07 -28.19
C LYS A 179 5.53 41.86 -28.72
N ASN A 180 6.29 40.91 -28.17
CA ASN A 180 7.65 40.61 -28.63
C ASN A 180 7.71 39.61 -29.81
N ARG A 181 6.59 39.33 -30.47
CA ARG A 181 6.51 38.42 -31.62
C ARG A 181 5.96 39.11 -32.88
N ILE A 182 5.77 40.42 -32.81
CA ILE A 182 5.39 41.31 -33.92
C ILE A 182 6.35 42.50 -33.88
N VAL A 183 7.64 42.20 -34.08
CA VAL A 183 8.67 42.99 -34.78
C VAL A 183 9.58 41.96 -35.42
#